data_AF-H9FLH8-F1
#
_entry.id   AF-H9FLH8-F1
#
_cell.length_a   1.000
_cell.length_b   1.000
_cell.length_c   1.000
_cell.angle_alpha   90.00
_cell.angle_beta   90.00
_cell.angle_gamma   90.00
#
_symmetry.space_group_name_H-M   'P 1'
#
loop_
_entity.id
_entity.type
_entity.pdbx_description
1 polymer ?
#
loop_
_entity_poly.entity_id
_entity_poly.type
_entity_poly.pdbx_seq_one_letter_code
_entity_poly.pdbx_strand_id
1 'polypeptide(L)'
;DGWVSLAELRAWIAHTQQRHIRDSVSAAWDTYDTDRDGRVGWEELRNATYGHYAPGEEFHDVEDAETYKKMLARDERRFRVADQDGDSMATREELTAFLHPEEFPHMRDIVIAETLEDLDRNKDG
;
A
#
# COMPACT_ATOMS: atom_id res chain seq x y z
N ASP A 1 -1.25 -36.76 19.17
CA ASP A 1 -0.92 -37.17 17.79
C ASP A 1 -0.43 -35.95 17.02
N GLY A 2 0.87 -35.69 17.11
CA GLY A 2 1.51 -34.43 16.68
C GLY A 2 1.85 -34.34 15.19
N TRP A 3 0.88 -34.55 14.31
CA TRP A 3 1.05 -34.34 12.88
C TRP A 3 0.08 -33.26 12.41
N VAL A 4 0.62 -32.07 12.10
CA VAL A 4 -0.16 -31.01 11.44
C VAL A 4 -0.52 -31.50 10.05
N SER A 5 -1.82 -31.67 9.77
CA SER A 5 -2.28 -32.01 8.42
C SER A 5 -2.04 -30.85 7.46
N LEU A 6 -1.93 -31.13 6.15
CA LEU A 6 -1.79 -30.09 5.12
C LEU A 6 -2.94 -29.06 5.18
N ALA A 7 -4.13 -29.49 5.59
CA ALA A 7 -5.28 -28.61 5.80
C ALA A 7 -5.09 -27.68 7.01
N GLU A 8 -4.63 -28.21 8.14
CA GLU A 8 -4.33 -27.41 9.34
C GLU A 8 -3.17 -26.44 9.09
N LEU A 9 -2.13 -26.83 8.34
CA LEU A 9 -1.05 -25.94 7.96
C LEU A 9 -1.53 -24.79 7.07
N ARG A 10 -2.36 -25.08 6.06
CA ARG A 10 -2.96 -24.05 5.20
C ARG A 10 -3.88 -23.11 5.99
N ALA A 11 -4.70 -23.65 6.89
CA ALA A 11 -5.56 -22.85 7.75
C ALA A 11 -4.74 -21.98 8.71
N TRP A 12 -3.65 -22.52 9.28
CA TRP A 12 -2.75 -21.77 10.15
C TRP A 12 -1.98 -20.67 9.40
N ILE A 13 -1.49 -20.94 8.18
CA ILE A 13 -0.86 -19.95 7.31
C ILE A 13 -1.85 -18.82 7.01
N ALA A 14 -3.06 -19.16 6.55
CA ALA A 14 -4.09 -18.17 6.25
C ALA A 14 -4.49 -17.34 7.48
N HIS A 15 -4.67 -17.98 8.64
CA HIS A 15 -5.00 -17.29 9.88
C HIS A 15 -3.89 -16.34 10.34
N THR A 16 -2.64 -16.78 10.23
CA THR A 16 -1.48 -15.96 10.62
C THR A 16 -1.30 -14.78 9.67
N GLN A 17 -1.50 -14.99 8.36
CA GLN A 17 -1.47 -13.95 7.34
C GLN A 17 -2.55 -12.89 7.59
N GLN A 18 -3.80 -13.30 7.84
CA GLN A 18 -4.89 -12.37 8.15
C GLN A 18 -4.64 -11.56 9.42
N ARG A 19 -4.07 -12.18 10.46
CA ARG A 19 -3.67 -11.47 11.68
C ARG A 19 -2.58 -10.44 11.37
N HIS A 20 -1.55 -10.82 10.63
CA HIS A 20 -0.46 -9.93 10.26
C HIS A 20 -0.97 -8.72 9.45
N ILE A 21 -1.83 -8.95 8.45
CA ILE A 21 -2.48 -7.90 7.67
C ILE A 21 -3.23 -6.94 8.59
N ARG A 22 -4.10 -7.47 9.45
CA ARG A 22 -4.91 -6.63 10.35
C ARG A 22 -4.05 -5.80 11.29
N ASP A 23 -3.01 -6.39 11.86
CA ASP A 23 -2.12 -5.71 12.80
C ASP A 23 -1.28 -4.64 12.07
N SER A 24 -0.82 -4.93 10.85
CA SER A 24 -0.13 -3.96 9.96
C SER A 24 -1.04 -2.78 9.59
N VAL A 25 -2.26 -3.05 9.15
CA VAL A 25 -3.26 -2.02 8.83
C VAL A 25 -3.58 -1.19 10.07
N SER A 26 -3.65 -1.80 11.25
CA SER A 26 -3.91 -1.03 12.48
C SER A 26 -2.79 -0.06 12.82
N ALA A 27 -1.53 -0.48 12.68
CA ALA A 27 -0.39 0.40 12.90
C ALA A 27 -0.32 1.52 11.86
N ALA A 28 -0.61 1.20 10.59
CA ALA A 28 -0.69 2.18 9.52
C ALA A 28 -1.83 3.18 9.74
N TRP A 29 -2.99 2.71 10.20
CA TRP A 29 -4.15 3.54 10.49
C TRP A 29 -3.82 4.67 11.47
N ASP A 30 -3.19 4.33 12.60
CA ASP A 30 -2.80 5.31 13.62
C ASP A 30 -1.74 6.32 13.12
N THR A 31 -1.05 5.99 12.04
CA THR A 31 -0.04 6.85 11.40
C THR A 31 -0.67 7.79 10.37
N TYR A 32 -1.68 7.31 9.63
CA TYR A 32 -2.23 8.01 8.47
C TYR A 32 -3.50 8.80 8.76
N ASP A 33 -4.35 8.37 9.70
CA ASP A 33 -5.56 9.10 10.14
C ASP A 33 -5.15 10.22 11.12
N THR A 34 -4.57 11.29 10.55
CA THR A 34 -3.89 12.34 11.32
C THR A 34 -4.85 13.31 11.96
N ASP A 35 -5.97 13.59 11.29
CA ASP A 35 -7.02 14.45 11.81
C ASP A 35 -8.07 13.69 12.64
N ARG A 36 -8.01 12.34 12.66
CA ARG A 36 -8.87 11.44 13.43
C ARG A 36 -10.34 11.53 13.01
N ASP A 37 -10.59 11.76 11.72
CA ASP A 37 -11.94 11.75 11.16
C ASP A 37 -12.48 10.33 10.93
N GLY A 38 -11.63 9.31 11.10
CA GLY A 38 -11.99 7.90 10.91
C GLY A 38 -11.91 7.45 9.46
N ARG A 39 -11.20 8.19 8.61
CA ARG A 39 -10.81 7.85 7.25
C ARG A 39 -9.35 8.25 7.03
N VAL A 40 -8.81 7.88 5.88
CA VAL A 40 -7.46 8.30 5.47
C VAL A 40 -7.54 8.96 4.10
N GLY A 41 -7.33 10.27 4.04
CA GLY A 41 -7.24 10.99 2.77
C GLY A 41 -5.93 10.74 2.05
N TRP A 42 -5.93 10.84 0.71
CA TRP A 42 -4.68 10.78 -0.08
C TRP A 42 -3.63 11.80 0.41
N GLU A 43 -4.06 13.01 0.77
CA GLU A 43 -3.19 14.06 1.28
C GLU A 43 -2.53 13.68 2.60
N GLU A 44 -3.25 13.02 3.51
CA GLU A 44 -2.69 12.57 4.79
C GLU A 44 -1.67 11.45 4.59
N LEU A 45 -2.02 10.45 3.77
CA LEU A 45 -1.11 9.36 3.41
C LEU A 45 0.15 9.90 2.74
N ARG A 46 -0.02 10.85 1.81
CA ARG A 46 1.09 11.50 1.13
C ARG A 46 1.99 12.22 2.13
N ASN A 47 1.41 13.06 2.99
CA ASN A 47 2.19 13.85 3.93
C ASN A 47 2.91 12.97 4.97
N ALA A 48 2.28 11.89 5.42
CA ALA A 48 2.89 10.94 6.35
C ALA A 48 4.03 10.12 5.71
N THR A 49 3.86 9.71 4.45
CA THR A 49 4.85 8.87 3.74
C THR A 49 5.97 9.69 3.09
N TYR A 50 5.64 10.89 2.61
CA TYR A 50 6.49 11.71 1.75
C TYR A 50 6.72 13.13 2.26
N GLY A 51 6.27 13.48 3.47
CA GLY A 51 6.35 14.85 4.02
C GLY A 51 7.77 15.43 4.11
N HIS A 52 8.80 14.59 4.16
CA HIS A 52 10.21 14.97 4.09
C HIS A 52 10.69 15.43 2.70
N TYR A 53 9.82 15.43 1.70
CA TYR A 53 10.12 15.84 0.33
C TYR A 53 9.08 16.81 -0.20
N ALA A 54 8.45 17.58 0.72
CA ALA A 54 7.44 18.56 0.40
C ALA A 54 7.97 19.62 -0.59
N PRO A 55 7.09 20.28 -1.37
CA PRO A 55 7.49 21.31 -2.32
C PRO A 55 8.30 22.42 -1.63
N GLY A 56 9.61 22.47 -1.90
CA GLY A 56 10.54 23.42 -1.29
C GLY A 56 11.71 22.80 -0.54
N GLU A 57 11.71 21.48 -0.29
CA GLU A 57 12.92 20.78 0.18
C GLU A 57 13.82 20.42 -1.01
N GLU A 58 15.13 20.67 -0.87
CA GLU A 58 16.11 20.42 -1.93
C GLU A 58 16.40 18.92 -2.05
N PHE A 59 16.04 18.32 -3.19
CA PHE A 59 16.60 17.02 -3.56
C PHE A 59 18.11 17.17 -3.71
N HIS A 60 18.87 16.32 -3.04
CA HIS A 60 20.34 16.35 -3.08
C HIS A 60 20.87 15.96 -4.48
N ASP A 61 20.09 15.22 -5.28
CA ASP A 61 20.35 15.00 -6.70
C ASP A 61 19.06 14.82 -7.54
N VAL A 62 19.21 14.78 -8.87
CA VAL A 62 18.10 14.64 -9.85
C VAL A 62 17.53 13.22 -9.88
N GLU A 63 18.32 12.21 -9.51
CA GLU A 63 17.92 10.80 -9.57
C GLU A 63 16.95 10.46 -8.43
N ASP A 64 17.20 11.01 -7.24
CA ASP A 64 16.31 10.96 -6.08
C ASP A 64 14.97 11.64 -6.38
N ALA A 65 15.00 12.81 -7.03
CA ALA A 65 13.80 13.55 -7.41
C ALA A 65 12.89 12.78 -8.38
N GLU A 66 13.48 12.14 -9.40
CA GLU A 66 12.72 11.37 -10.39
C GLU A 66 12.22 10.04 -9.82
N THR A 67 13.00 9.40 -8.95
CA THR A 67 12.55 8.18 -8.24
C THR A 67 11.38 8.50 -7.33
N TYR A 68 11.47 9.60 -6.58
CA TYR A 68 10.42 10.09 -5.70
C TYR A 68 9.11 10.36 -6.46
N LYS A 69 9.16 11.13 -7.55
CA LYS A 69 7.95 11.43 -8.37
C LYS A 69 7.29 10.16 -8.89
N LYS A 70 8.08 9.16 -9.30
CA LYS A 70 7.56 7.87 -9.77
C LYS A 70 6.88 7.08 -8.66
N MET A 71 7.47 7.05 -7.45
CA MET A 71 6.86 6.39 -6.30
C MET A 71 5.54 7.07 -5.90
N LEU A 72 5.54 8.40 -5.82
CA LEU A 72 4.35 9.18 -5.50
C LEU A 72 3.21 8.93 -6.50
N ALA A 73 3.50 8.99 -7.80
CA ALA A 73 2.49 8.75 -8.84
C ALA A 73 1.98 7.31 -8.84
N ARG A 74 2.84 6.34 -8.53
CA ARG A 74 2.47 4.92 -8.40
C ARG A 74 1.51 4.73 -7.22
N ASP A 75 1.85 5.27 -6.06
CA ASP A 75 0.99 5.15 -4.87
C ASP A 75 -0.33 5.92 -5.04
N GLU A 76 -0.33 7.09 -5.68
CA GLU A 76 -1.57 7.83 -5.97
C GLU A 76 -2.52 7.01 -6.84
N ARG A 77 -1.95 6.38 -7.88
CA ARG A 77 -2.70 5.50 -8.77
C ARG A 77 -3.25 4.29 -8.02
N ARG A 78 -2.45 3.67 -7.13
CA ARG A 78 -2.90 2.53 -6.31
C ARG A 78 -4.00 2.96 -5.34
N PHE A 79 -3.86 4.10 -4.68
CA PHE A 79 -4.85 4.63 -3.75
C PHE A 79 -6.20 4.84 -4.46
N ARG A 80 -6.19 5.43 -5.66
CA ARG A 80 -7.41 5.62 -6.45
C ARG A 80 -8.09 4.32 -6.88
N VAL A 81 -7.35 3.22 -7.05
CA VAL A 81 -7.93 1.91 -7.39
C VAL A 81 -8.49 1.24 -6.13
N ALA A 82 -7.87 1.46 -4.98
CA ALA A 82 -8.35 0.97 -3.69
C ALA A 82 -9.63 1.70 -3.24
N ASP A 83 -9.72 3.01 -3.49
CA ASP A 83 -10.89 3.85 -3.25
C ASP A 83 -12.03 3.46 -4.22
N GLN A 84 -12.99 2.68 -3.73
CA GLN A 84 -14.05 2.12 -4.57
C GLN A 84 -15.23 3.08 -4.74
N ASP A 85 -15.47 3.94 -3.77
CA ASP A 85 -16.54 4.93 -3.82
C ASP A 85 -16.09 6.26 -4.47
N GLY A 86 -14.78 6.48 -4.60
CA GLY A 86 -14.18 7.58 -5.32
C GLY A 86 -14.25 8.90 -4.54
N ASP A 87 -14.47 8.85 -3.23
CA ASP A 87 -14.57 10.04 -2.38
C ASP A 87 -13.19 10.61 -1.97
N SER A 88 -12.10 9.97 -2.41
CA SER A 88 -10.71 10.31 -2.08
C SER A 88 -10.35 10.13 -0.61
N MET A 89 -11.15 9.37 0.14
CA MET A 89 -11.01 9.11 1.57
C MET A 89 -11.16 7.61 1.88
N ALA A 90 -10.02 6.93 2.04
CA ALA A 90 -10.02 5.49 2.26
C ALA A 90 -10.63 5.10 3.60
N THR A 91 -11.59 4.19 3.54
CA THR A 91 -12.06 3.39 4.69
C THR A 91 -10.99 2.39 5.14
N ARG A 92 -11.24 1.66 6.24
CA ARG A 92 -10.30 0.65 6.74
C ARG A 92 -10.11 -0.50 5.76
N GLU A 93 -11.18 -0.90 5.09
CA GLU A 93 -11.17 -1.91 4.06
C GLU A 93 -10.35 -1.45 2.84
N GLU A 94 -10.52 -0.20 2.41
CA GLU A 94 -9.80 0.36 1.26
C GLU A 94 -8.33 0.62 1.57
N LEU A 95 -7.99 1.07 2.78
CA LEU A 95 -6.60 1.15 3.22
C LEU A 95 -5.95 -0.24 3.28
N THR A 96 -6.72 -1.26 3.68
CA THR A 96 -6.24 -2.65 3.64
C THR A 96 -5.97 -3.07 2.19
N ALA A 97 -6.85 -2.73 1.25
CA ALA A 97 -6.65 -3.00 -0.17
C ALA A 97 -5.44 -2.24 -0.75
N PHE A 98 -5.17 -1.03 -0.27
CA PHE A 98 -3.98 -0.26 -0.66
C PHE A 98 -2.67 -0.89 -0.15
N LEU A 99 -2.64 -1.34 1.10
CA LEU A 99 -1.44 -1.89 1.75
C LEU A 99 -1.16 -3.36 1.39
N HIS A 100 -2.23 -4.12 1.14
CA HIS A 100 -2.20 -5.55 0.83
C HIS A 100 -3.00 -5.85 -0.44
N PRO A 101 -2.68 -5.20 -1.58
CA PRO A 101 -3.48 -5.30 -2.80
C PRO A 101 -3.56 -6.73 -3.36
N GLU A 102 -2.59 -7.59 -3.05
CA GLU A 102 -2.57 -9.01 -3.41
C GLU A 102 -3.76 -9.81 -2.85
N GLU A 103 -4.38 -9.34 -1.78
CA GLU A 103 -5.51 -10.00 -1.12
C GLU A 103 -6.87 -9.59 -1.73
N PHE A 104 -6.88 -8.61 -2.65
CA PHE A 104 -8.10 -8.01 -3.17
C PHE A 104 -8.20 -8.21 -4.69
N PRO A 105 -9.22 -8.95 -5.18
CA PRO A 105 -9.36 -9.22 -6.61
C PRO A 105 -9.43 -7.97 -7.49
N HIS A 106 -10.04 -6.87 -7.00
CA HIS A 106 -10.16 -5.62 -7.75
C HIS A 106 -8.83 -4.85 -7.89
N MET A 107 -7.84 -5.17 -7.05
CA MET A 107 -6.49 -4.60 -7.10
C MET A 107 -5.55 -5.39 -8.02
N ARG A 108 -5.99 -6.49 -8.61
CA ARG A 108 -5.11 -7.39 -9.36
C ARG A 108 -4.42 -6.69 -10.54
N ASP A 109 -5.15 -5.89 -11.30
CA ASP A 109 -4.61 -5.24 -12.49
C ASP A 109 -3.55 -4.20 -12.11
N ILE A 110 -3.72 -3.50 -10.99
CA ILE A 110 -2.73 -2.54 -10.50
C ILE A 110 -1.46 -3.24 -10.02
N VAL A 111 -1.60 -4.37 -9.31
CA VAL A 111 -0.45 -5.19 -8.87
C VAL A 111 0.35 -5.70 -10.07
N ILE A 112 -0.33 -6.17 -11.12
CA ILE A 112 0.32 -6.63 -12.34
C ILE A 112 1.08 -5.49 -13.02
N ALA A 113 0.43 -4.34 -13.20
CA ALA A 113 1.05 -3.17 -13.83
C ALA A 113 2.32 -2.73 -13.08
N GLU A 114 2.24 -2.62 -11.75
CA GLU A 114 3.38 -2.26 -10.92
C GLU A 114 4.52 -3.27 -10.95
N THR A 115 4.18 -4.57 -10.95
CA THR A 115 5.19 -5.63 -11.04
C THR A 115 5.93 -5.56 -12.37
N LEU A 116 5.23 -5.27 -13.47
CA LEU A 116 5.86 -5.08 -14.79
C LEU A 116 6.75 -3.83 -14.82
N GLU A 117 6.30 -2.72 -14.22
CA GLU A 117 7.10 -1.48 -14.08
C GLU A 117 8.38 -1.70 -13.26
N ASP A 118 8.31 -2.52 -12.20
CA ASP A 118 9.45 -2.84 -11.34
C ASP A 118 10.44 -3.82 -12.02
N LEU A 119 9.95 -4.76 -12.84
CA LEU A 119 10.81 -5.65 -13.63
C LEU A 119 11.58 -4.88 -14.71
N ASP A 120 10.94 -3.97 -15.45
CA ASP A 120 11.63 -3.17 -16.50
C ASP A 120 12.78 -2.30 -15.94
N ARG A 121 12.77 -1.99 -14.63
CA ARG A 121 13.86 -1.26 -13.97
C ARG A 121 15.14 -2.07 -13.78
N ASN A 122 15.09 -3.42 -13.78
CA ASN A 122 16.25 -4.26 -13.50
C ASN A 122 17.21 -4.41 -14.72
N LYS A 123 16.85 -3.83 -15.89
CA LYS A 123 17.61 -3.84 -17.15
C LYS A 123 18.03 -5.25 -17.62
N ASP A 124 17.22 -6.27 -17.38
CA ASP A 124 17.57 -7.67 -17.74
C ASP A 124 17.04 -8.15 -19.11
N GLY A 125 16.70 -7.21 -20.00
CA GLY A 125 16.17 -7.49 -21.34
C GLY A 125 16.82 -8.62 -22.12
#